data_AF-A0A498KVC3-F1
#
_entry.id   AF-A0A498KVC3-F1
#
_cell.length_a   1.000
_cell.length_b   1.000
_cell.length_c   1.000
_cell.angle_alpha   90.00
_cell.angle_beta   90.00
_cell.angle_gamma   90.00
#
_symmetry.space_group_name_H-M   'P 1'
#
loop_
_entity.id
_entity.type
_entity.pdbx_description
1 polymer ?
#
loop_
_entity_poly.entity_id
_entity_poly.type
_entity_poly.pdbx_seq_one_letter_code
_entity_poly.pdbx_strand_id
1 'polypeptide(L)' 'MTREITHEATGPKIVDEDDIAEQGNVAICMCGLSGNYPFCDGSHQVTADEEDGTLYKYEGDDDENVRHEIAEMVFTDSE' A
#
# COMPACT_ATOMS: atom_id res chain seq x y z
N MET A 1 8.99 -15.10 12.06
CA MET A 1 9.46 -13.79 12.55
C MET A 1 8.51 -12.76 12.00
N THR A 2 7.84 -12.01 12.87
CA THR A 2 6.93 -10.94 12.45
C THR A 2 7.75 -9.70 12.15
N ARG A 3 7.42 -9.01 11.05
CA ARG A 3 8.00 -7.72 10.68
C ARG A 3 6.86 -6.75 10.40
N GLU A 4 7.01 -5.52 10.84
CA GLU A 4 6.16 -4.41 10.43
C GLU A 4 6.78 -3.77 9.18
N ILE A 5 5.97 -3.44 8.17
CA ILE A 5 6.40 -2.74 6.96
C ILE A 5 5.48 -1.55 6.77
N THR A 6 6.06 -0.36 6.72
CA THR A 6 5.35 0.89 6.42
C THR A 6 5.26 1.07 4.91
N HIS A 7 4.05 1.35 4.42
CA HIS A 7 3.79 1.74 3.04
C HIS A 7 3.48 3.24 3.00
N GLU A 8 4.30 4.00 2.28
CA GLU A 8 4.13 5.45 2.15
C GLU A 8 3.59 5.87 0.78
N ALA A 9 3.69 4.98 -0.22
CA ALA A 9 3.17 5.24 -1.55
C ALA A 9 1.66 4.97 -1.58
N THR A 10 0.88 5.87 -2.17
CA THR A 10 -0.58 5.73 -2.28
C THR A 10 -1.04 5.17 -3.61
N GLY A 11 -0.13 4.95 -4.57
CA GLY A 11 -0.44 4.52 -5.93
C GLY A 11 0.58 3.55 -6.53
N PRO A 12 0.28 2.96 -7.69
CA PRO A 12 1.16 1.97 -8.32
C PRO A 12 2.38 2.61 -8.98
N LYS A 13 3.47 1.84 -9.05
CA LYS A 13 4.58 2.14 -9.96
C LYS A 13 4.27 1.54 -11.33
N ILE A 14 4.26 2.39 -12.36
CA ILE A 14 4.18 1.92 -13.74
C ILE A 14 5.58 1.53 -14.18
N VAL A 15 5.71 0.28 -14.61
CA VAL A 15 6.91 -0.30 -15.21
C VAL A 15 6.63 -0.42 -16.70
N ASP A 16 7.47 0.18 -17.52
CA ASP A 16 7.26 0.28 -18.97
C ASP A 16 8.41 -0.34 -19.79
N GLU A 17 8.41 -0.10 -21.10
CA GLU A 17 9.39 -0.64 -22.05
C GLU A 17 10.83 -0.20 -21.74
N ASP A 18 11.02 0.95 -21.07
CA ASP A 18 12.35 1.42 -20.65
C ASP A 18 12.87 0.63 -19.43
N ASP A 19 11.97 0.12 -18.60
CA ASP A 19 12.31 -0.73 -17.46
C ASP A 19 12.52 -2.21 -17.86
N ILE A 20 11.69 -2.72 -18.79
CA ILE A 20 11.69 -4.11 -19.25
C ILE A 20 11.49 -4.22 -20.76
N ALA A 21 12.56 -4.53 -21.48
CA ALA A 21 12.66 -4.42 -22.95
C ALA A 21 11.67 -5.27 -23.80
N GLU A 22 10.84 -6.13 -23.20
CA GLU A 22 10.06 -7.15 -23.93
C GLU A 22 8.63 -7.36 -23.38
N GLN A 23 8.13 -6.50 -22.51
CA GLN A 23 6.79 -6.61 -21.92
C GLN A 23 6.08 -5.25 -21.93
N GLY A 24 4.79 -5.24 -22.28
CA GLY A 24 3.97 -4.02 -22.20
C GLY A 24 3.83 -3.51 -20.75
N ASN A 25 3.24 -2.32 -20.58
CA ASN A 25 3.16 -1.65 -19.28
C ASN A 25 2.58 -2.54 -18.17
N VAL A 26 3.29 -2.60 -17.04
CA VAL A 26 2.89 -3.32 -15.83
C VAL A 26 2.70 -2.33 -14.69
N ALA A 27 1.55 -2.37 -14.03
CA ALA A 27 1.31 -1.58 -12.82
C ALA A 27 1.63 -2.42 -11.57
N ILE A 28 2.69 -2.07 -10.86
CA ILE A 28 3.11 -2.71 -9.61
C ILE A 28 2.47 -1.97 -8.44
N CYS A 29 1.77 -2.71 -7.58
CA CYS A 29 1.11 -2.11 -6.44
C CYS A 29 2.14 -1.66 -5.40
N MET A 30 2.00 -0.42 -4.91
CA MET A 30 2.81 0.09 -3.80
C MET A 30 1.96 0.55 -2.61
N CYS A 31 0.63 0.54 -2.72
CA CYS A 31 -0.28 1.11 -1.71
C CYS A 31 -0.60 0.23 -0.50
N GLY A 32 -0.19 -1.04 -0.48
CA GLY A 32 -0.54 -1.98 0.60
C GLY A 32 -1.89 -2.70 0.44
N LEU A 33 -2.77 -2.30 -0.50
CA LEU A 33 -4.18 -2.71 -0.52
C LEU A 33 -4.67 -3.60 -1.68
N SER A 34 -3.80 -4.02 -2.60
CA SER A 34 -4.25 -4.88 -3.70
C SER A 34 -4.57 -6.31 -3.21
N GLY A 35 -5.67 -6.90 -3.65
CA GLY A 35 -5.94 -8.33 -3.51
C GLY A 35 -5.16 -9.20 -4.51
N ASN A 36 -4.49 -8.58 -5.48
CA ASN A 36 -3.74 -9.24 -6.56
C ASN A 36 -2.22 -8.94 -6.50
N TYR A 37 -1.65 -8.79 -5.29
CA TYR A 37 -0.21 -8.56 -5.11
C TYR A 37 0.63 -9.57 -5.92
N PRO A 38 1.69 -9.10 -6.63
CA PRO A 38 2.30 -7.77 -6.59
C PRO A 38 1.69 -6.71 -7.54
N PHE A 39 0.66 -7.06 -8.30
CA PHE A 39 0.11 -6.20 -9.33
C PHE A 39 -0.95 -5.27 -8.77
N CYS A 40 -1.12 -4.12 -9.40
CA CYS A 40 -2.20 -3.21 -9.08
C CYS A 40 -3.52 -3.70 -9.70
N ASP A 41 -4.56 -3.79 -8.88
CA ASP A 41 -5.95 -4.09 -9.26
C ASP A 41 -6.89 -2.88 -9.21
N GLY A 42 -6.40 -1.74 -8.71
CA GLY A 42 -7.16 -0.51 -8.57
C GLY A 42 -7.60 -0.20 -7.13
N SER A 43 -7.36 -1.07 -6.16
CA SER A 43 -7.71 -0.82 -4.75
C SER A 43 -7.08 0.45 -4.19
N HIS A 44 -5.96 0.91 -4.75
CA HIS A 44 -5.33 2.18 -4.39
C HIS A 44 -6.24 3.41 -4.51
N GLN A 45 -7.37 3.33 -5.22
CA GLN A 45 -8.32 4.45 -5.29
C GLN A 45 -8.89 4.83 -3.92
N VAL A 46 -8.93 3.90 -2.95
CA VAL A 46 -9.40 4.19 -1.59
C VAL A 46 -8.45 5.07 -0.78
N THR A 47 -7.20 5.27 -1.24
CA THR A 47 -6.22 6.14 -0.57
C THR A 47 -6.31 7.60 -1.04
N ALA A 48 -7.14 7.89 -2.04
CA ALA A 48 -7.16 9.20 -2.70
C ALA A 48 -7.61 10.37 -1.80
N ASP A 49 -8.30 10.07 -0.71
CA ASP A 49 -8.79 11.02 0.30
C ASP A 49 -8.02 10.94 1.63
N GLU A 50 -6.88 10.25 1.66
CA GLU A 50 -5.98 10.25 2.81
C GLU A 50 -5.32 11.63 3.00
N GLU A 51 -5.16 12.04 4.25
CA GLU A 51 -4.42 13.25 4.60
C GLU A 51 -2.91 12.99 4.65
N ASP A 52 -2.13 13.90 4.09
CA ASP A 52 -0.66 13.83 4.09
C ASP A 52 -0.11 13.84 5.52
N GLY A 53 0.73 12.84 5.84
CA GLY A 53 1.31 12.68 7.17
C GLY A 53 0.39 12.03 8.21
N THR A 54 -0.84 11.69 7.85
CA THR A 54 -1.75 10.92 8.73
C THR A 54 -1.54 9.43 8.48
N LEU A 55 -1.38 8.68 9.57
CA LEU A 55 -1.20 7.24 9.50
C LEU A 55 -2.53 6.51 9.59
N TYR A 56 -2.81 5.65 8.62
CA TYR A 56 -4.03 4.85 8.57
C TYR A 56 -3.72 3.36 8.75
N LYS A 57 -4.62 2.66 9.46
CA LYS A 57 -4.66 1.20 9.54
C LYS A 57 -5.93 0.69 8.87
N TYR A 58 -5.75 -0.12 7.83
CA TYR A 58 -6.83 -0.83 7.17
C TYR A 58 -7.17 -2.13 7.92
N GLU A 59 -8.46 -2.41 8.13
CA GLU A 59 -8.94 -3.62 8.78
C GLU A 59 -9.21 -4.73 7.77
N GLY A 60 -8.64 -5.91 8.04
CA GLY A 60 -8.92 -7.13 7.31
C GLY A 60 -8.43 -7.13 5.86
N ASP A 61 -8.72 -8.24 5.19
CA ASP A 61 -8.55 -8.43 3.73
C ASP A 61 -9.91 -8.30 3.02
N ASP A 62 -10.93 -7.80 3.72
CA ASP A 62 -12.32 -7.82 3.28
C ASP A 62 -12.68 -6.55 2.50
N ASP A 63 -13.63 -6.66 1.56
CA ASP A 63 -13.98 -5.65 0.56
C ASP A 63 -14.49 -4.32 1.16
N GLU A 64 -14.79 -4.29 2.45
CA GLU A 64 -15.33 -3.11 3.13
C GLU A 64 -14.29 -2.00 3.34
N ASN A 65 -12.99 -2.29 3.18
CA ASN A 65 -11.89 -1.31 3.24
C ASN A 65 -12.00 -0.34 4.42
N VAL A 66 -12.42 -0.84 5.59
CA VAL A 66 -12.56 -0.01 6.79
C VAL A 66 -11.17 0.44 7.23
N ARG A 67 -10.95 1.75 7.37
CA ARG A 67 -9.68 2.32 7.83
C ARG A 67 -9.84 3.14 9.10
N HIS A 68 -8.81 3.11 9.96
CA HIS A 68 -8.74 3.87 11.20
C HIS A 68 -7.50 4.75 11.21
N GLU A 69 -7.65 6.00 11.64
CA GLU A 69 -6.51 6.87 11.94
C GLU A 69 -5.76 6.36 13.18
N ILE A 70 -4.44 6.31 13.10
CA ILE A 70 -3.57 5.91 14.20
C ILE A 70 -3.13 7.17 14.96
N ALA A 71 -3.61 7.34 16.19
CA ALA A 71 -3.25 8.48 17.03
C ALA A 71 -1.79 8.43 17.52
N GLU A 72 -1.25 7.24 17.81
CA GLU A 72 0.12 7.05 18.28
C GLU A 72 0.62 5.64 17.93
N MET A 73 1.87 5.52 17.49
CA MET A 73 2.60 4.25 17.42
C MET A 73 3.74 4.24 18.43
N VAL A 74 3.76 3.22 19.29
CA VAL A 74 4.75 3.06 20.35
C VAL A 74 5.64 1.87 20.03
N PHE A 75 6.91 2.14 19.76
CA PHE A 75 7.94 1.10 19.65
C PHE A 75 8.45 0.75 21.04
N THR A 76 8.54 -0.54 21.35
CA THR A 76 9.17 -1.00 22.58
C THR A 76 10.69 -1.00 22.39
N ASP A 77 11.43 -0.44 23.33
CA ASP A 77 12.86 -0.72 23.43
C ASP A 77 13.04 -2.23 23.63
N SER A 78 13.78 -2.87 22.73
CA SER A 78 14.12 -4.29 22.84
C SER A 78 15.13 -4.42 23.99
N GLU A 79 14.81 -5.21 25.03
CA GLU A 79 15.81 -5.61 26.05
C GLU A 79 16.86 -6.57 25.46
#